data_AF-A0A0C2GLW9-F1
#
_entry.id   AF-A0A0C2GLW9-F1
#
_cell.length_a   1.000
_cell.length_b   1.000
_cell.length_c   1.000
_cell.angle_alpha   90.00
_cell.angle_beta   90.00
_cell.angle_gamma   90.00
#
_symmetry.space_group_name_H-M   'P 1'
#
loop_
_entity.id
_entity.type
_entity.pdbx_description
1 polymer ?
#
loop_
_entity_poly.entity_id
_entity_poly.type
_entity_poly.pdbx_seq_one_letter_code
_entity_poly.pdbx_strand_id
1 'polypeptide(L)'
;MYFVGPFVPPKGLFFVRVKGVDEDDYEFQRIAPTAIGSVNVGGPRAYMNPTTTAFATTDANLTCTIESASPFTLYWMKGSERIGGPLFYQYVTELIFFLNSS
;
A
#
# COMPACT_ATOMS: atom_id res chain seq x y z
N MET A 1 3.18 -28.21 -15.23
CA MET A 1 3.20 -26.89 -14.56
C MET A 1 3.07 -27.15 -13.07
N TYR A 2 4.10 -26.88 -12.27
CA TYR A 2 4.04 -27.05 -10.82
C TYR A 2 3.54 -25.76 -10.18
N PHE A 3 2.45 -25.85 -9.41
CA PHE A 3 1.97 -24.74 -8.61
C PHE A 3 2.69 -24.77 -7.27
N VAL A 4 3.55 -23.79 -7.03
CA VAL A 4 4.10 -23.51 -5.70
C VAL A 4 3.27 -22.36 -5.14
N GLY A 5 2.70 -22.57 -3.96
CA GLY A 5 1.91 -21.55 -3.28
C GLY A 5 2.69 -20.26 -3.00
N PRO A 6 2.02 -19.21 -2.50
CA PRO A 6 2.66 -17.93 -2.24
C PRO A 6 3.82 -18.10 -1.24
N PHE A 7 4.97 -17.50 -1.57
CA PHE A 7 6.15 -17.51 -0.72
C PHE A 7 5.89 -16.71 0.57
N VAL A 8 6.06 -17.36 1.73
CA VAL A 8 6.01 -16.71 3.05
C VAL A 8 7.44 -16.51 3.54
N PRO A 9 7.93 -15.26 3.63
CA PRO A 9 9.31 -15.00 4.03
C PRO A 9 9.57 -15.36 5.50
N PRO A 10 10.77 -15.85 5.84
CA PRO A 10 11.20 -16.00 7.23
C PRO A 10 11.19 -14.67 8.00
N LYS A 11 11.09 -14.76 9.33
CA LYS A 11 11.25 -13.58 10.21
C LYS A 11 12.72 -13.13 10.21
N GLY A 12 12.95 -11.82 10.15
CA GLY A 12 14.29 -11.23 10.19
C GLY A 12 15.00 -11.27 8.83
N LEU A 13 16.34 -11.24 8.87
CA LEU A 13 17.18 -11.34 7.68
C LEU A 13 17.38 -12.81 7.30
N PHE A 14 17.29 -13.11 6.00
CA PHE A 14 17.47 -14.44 5.45
C PHE A 14 18.25 -14.39 4.12
N PHE A 15 18.88 -15.50 3.77
CA PHE A 15 19.55 -15.66 2.47
C PHE A 15 18.68 -16.50 1.54
N VAL A 16 18.63 -16.10 0.27
CA VAL A 16 17.99 -16.92 -0.78
C VAL A 16 19.04 -17.84 -1.37
N ARG A 17 18.71 -19.13 -1.45
CA ARG A 17 19.54 -20.16 -2.08
C ARG A 17 18.78 -20.78 -3.23
N VAL A 18 19.41 -20.81 -4.41
CA VAL A 18 18.93 -21.58 -5.57
C VAL A 18 19.81 -22.81 -5.70
N LYS A 19 19.16 -23.95 -5.91
CA LYS A 19 19.79 -25.22 -6.27
C LYS A 19 19.23 -25.68 -7.61
N GLY A 20 20.08 -26.26 -8.43
CA GLY A 20 19.68 -26.83 -9.70
C GLY A 20 20.69 -27.86 -10.18
N VAL A 21 20.35 -28.44 -11.31
CA VAL A 21 21.20 -29.35 -12.07
C VAL A 21 21.34 -28.73 -13.45
N ASP A 22 22.55 -28.71 -14.00
CA ASP A 22 22.79 -28.20 -15.36
C ASP A 22 22.50 -29.25 -16.44
N GLU A 23 22.83 -28.94 -17.69
CA GLU A 23 22.59 -29.83 -18.84
C GLU A 23 23.48 -31.08 -18.83
N ASP A 24 24.59 -31.05 -18.09
CA ASP A 24 25.57 -32.13 -17.98
C ASP A 24 25.39 -32.95 -16.67
N ASP A 25 24.25 -32.80 -16.00
CA ASP A 25 23.89 -33.45 -14.73
C ASP A 25 24.75 -33.03 -13.51
N TYR A 26 25.42 -31.87 -13.58
CA TYR A 26 26.15 -31.34 -12.42
C TYR A 26 25.25 -30.51 -11.51
N GLU A 27 25.32 -30.81 -10.21
CA GLU A 27 24.67 -30.00 -9.18
C GLU A 27 25.35 -28.65 -9.01
N PHE A 28 24.56 -27.59 -9.00
CA PHE A 28 25.03 -26.26 -8.62
C PHE A 28 24.19 -25.62 -7.53
N GLN A 29 24.83 -24.72 -6.79
CA GLN A 29 24.18 -23.92 -5.76
C GLN A 29 24.66 -22.47 -5.84
N ARG A 30 23.71 -21.52 -5.78
CA ARG A 30 24.01 -20.08 -5.67
C ARG A 30 23.28 -19.50 -4.47
N ILE A 31 23.99 -18.69 -3.68
CA ILE A 31 23.44 -17.99 -2.52
C ILE A 31 23.49 -16.50 -2.83
N ALA A 32 22.43 -15.76 -2.45
CA ALA A 32 22.43 -14.31 -2.55
C ALA A 32 23.63 -13.72 -1.79
N PRO A 33 24.36 -12.74 -2.36
CA PRO A 33 25.55 -12.17 -1.73
C PRO A 33 25.23 -11.35 -0.47
N THR A 34 23.98 -10.91 -0.34
CA THR A 34 23.50 -10.08 0.76
C THR A 34 22.25 -10.70 1.37
N ALA A 35 22.13 -10.64 2.70
CA ALA A 35 20.92 -11.04 3.39
C ALA A 35 19.77 -10.06 3.05
N ILE A 36 18.57 -10.59 2.83
CA ILE A 36 17.37 -9.81 2.58
C ILE A 36 16.39 -9.97 3.74
N GLY A 37 15.50 -9.00 3.94
CA GLY A 37 14.46 -9.06 4.95
C GLY A 37 13.12 -8.67 4.37
N SER A 38 12.04 -9.17 4.98
CA SER A 38 10.71 -8.65 4.71
C SER A 38 10.52 -7.33 5.47
N VAL A 39 10.04 -6.30 4.77
CA VAL A 39 9.60 -5.05 5.40
C VAL A 39 8.10 -5.16 5.64
N ASN A 40 7.67 -5.06 6.90
CA ASN A 40 6.27 -4.80 7.20
C ASN A 40 6.02 -3.33 6.87
N VAL A 41 5.47 -3.10 5.68
CA VAL A 41 4.97 -1.77 5.32
C VAL A 41 3.71 -1.54 6.13
N GLY A 42 3.71 -0.51 6.98
CA GLY A 42 2.52 -0.12 7.73
C GLY A 42 1.37 0.20 6.78
N GLY A 43 0.14 0.14 7.29
CA GLY A 43 -1.05 0.55 6.54
C GLY A 43 -1.01 2.05 6.16
N PRO A 44 -1.90 2.48 5.25
CA PRO A 44 -1.98 3.87 4.84
C PRO A 44 -2.29 4.77 6.04
N ARG A 45 -1.58 5.90 6.14
CA ARG A 45 -1.82 6.94 7.14
C ARG A 45 -2.46 8.14 6.47
N ALA A 46 -3.64 8.52 6.94
CA ALA A 46 -4.36 9.69 6.45
C ALA A 46 -4.15 10.87 7.40
N TYR A 47 -3.85 12.04 6.82
CA TYR A 47 -3.69 13.30 7.51
C TYR A 47 -4.68 14.30 6.92
N MET A 48 -5.51 14.87 7.79
CA MET A 48 -6.56 15.82 7.42
C MET A 48 -6.73 16.83 8.54
N ASN A 49 -7.12 18.06 8.20
CA ASN A 49 -7.43 19.05 9.22
C ASN A 49 -8.60 18.57 10.09
N PRO A 50 -8.51 18.65 11.43
CA PRO A 50 -9.58 18.22 12.32
C PRO A 50 -10.84 19.09 12.18
N THR A 51 -10.66 20.35 11.77
CA THR A 51 -11.74 21.30 11.51
C THR A 51 -11.41 22.10 10.25
N THR A 52 -12.36 22.14 9.32
CA THR A 52 -12.34 23.01 8.14
C THR A 52 -13.55 23.93 8.18
N THR A 53 -13.32 25.24 8.21
CA THR A 53 -14.40 26.25 8.21
C THR A 53 -14.74 26.65 6.78
N ALA A 54 -16.03 26.64 6.44
CA ALA A 54 -16.55 27.15 5.17
C ALA A 54 -17.86 27.91 5.41
N PHE A 55 -18.24 28.79 4.48
CA PHE A 55 -19.54 29.43 4.54
C PHE A 55 -20.63 28.44 4.14
N ALA A 56 -21.80 28.52 4.77
CA ALA A 56 -22.89 27.57 4.53
C ALA A 56 -23.40 27.56 3.08
N THR A 57 -23.15 28.64 2.33
CA THR A 57 -23.58 28.84 0.94
C THR A 57 -22.47 28.58 -0.07
N THR A 58 -21.31 28.07 0.37
CA THR A 58 -20.15 27.82 -0.49
C THR A 58 -19.71 26.37 -0.35
N ASP A 59 -19.32 25.77 -1.46
CA ASP A 59 -18.69 24.46 -1.45
C ASP A 59 -17.44 24.47 -0.59
N ALA A 60 -17.26 23.41 0.20
CA ALA A 60 -16.13 23.27 1.10
C ALA A 60 -15.12 22.27 0.54
N ASN A 61 -13.84 22.67 0.49
CA ASN A 61 -12.76 21.79 0.08
C ASN A 61 -12.16 21.10 1.31
N LEU A 62 -12.23 19.77 1.33
CA LEU A 62 -11.62 18.93 2.34
C LEU A 62 -10.35 18.30 1.76
N THR A 63 -9.20 18.69 2.30
CA THR A 63 -7.90 18.12 1.89
C THR A 63 -7.51 16.98 2.82
N CYS A 64 -7.13 15.84 2.23
CA CYS A 64 -6.60 14.68 2.92
C CYS A 64 -5.33 14.21 2.22
N THR A 65 -4.24 14.12 2.97
CA THR A 65 -2.96 13.58 2.48
C THR A 65 -2.80 12.17 2.98
N ILE A 66 -2.50 11.22 2.10
CA ILE A 66 -2.26 9.83 2.48
C ILE A 66 -0.82 9.45 2.21
N GLU A 67 -0.15 8.97 3.25
CA GLU A 67 1.16 8.32 3.17
C GLU A 67 0.97 6.80 3.20
N SER A 68 1.39 6.10 2.14
CA SER A 68 1.36 4.65 2.08
C SER A 68 2.51 4.09 1.26
N ALA A 69 3.10 2.99 1.74
CA ALA A 69 4.09 2.20 1.03
C ALA A 69 3.47 1.02 0.24
N SER A 70 2.15 0.89 0.25
CA SER A 70 1.40 -0.11 -0.52
C SER A 70 0.13 0.49 -1.13
N PRO A 71 -0.42 -0.12 -2.21
CA PRO A 71 -1.66 0.36 -2.81
C PRO A 71 -2.82 0.34 -1.81
N PHE A 72 -3.70 1.34 -1.90
CA PHE A 72 -4.82 1.50 -0.98
C PHE A 72 -6.09 1.97 -1.71
N THR A 73 -7.23 1.80 -1.03
CA THR A 73 -8.52 2.30 -1.48
C THR A 73 -9.03 3.35 -0.50
N LEU A 74 -9.36 4.53 -1.02
CA LEU A 74 -9.90 5.63 -0.24
C LEU A 74 -11.44 5.69 -0.34
N TYR A 75 -12.04 5.99 0.80
CA TYR A 75 -13.46 6.29 0.97
C TYR A 75 -13.62 7.60 1.71
N TRP A 76 -14.53 8.47 1.25
CA TRP A 76 -14.95 9.65 2.02
C TRP A 76 -16.19 9.29 2.83
N MET A 77 -16.14 9.54 4.13
CA MET A 77 -17.20 9.21 5.08
C MET A 77 -17.66 10.45 5.83
N LYS A 78 -18.97 10.60 6.02
CA LYS A 78 -19.59 11.57 6.93
C LYS A 78 -20.31 10.79 8.02
N GLY A 79 -19.72 10.72 9.21
CA GLY A 79 -20.18 9.80 10.25
C GLY A 79 -20.10 8.36 9.76
N SER A 80 -21.24 7.67 9.68
CA SER A 80 -21.35 6.31 9.14
C SER A 80 -21.71 6.24 7.66
N GLU A 81 -22.00 7.38 7.01
CA GLU A 81 -22.43 7.43 5.62
C GLU A 81 -21.23 7.62 4.67
N ARG A 82 -21.21 6.87 3.57
CA ARG A 82 -20.20 7.03 2.53
C ARG A 82 -20.64 8.09 1.52
N ILE A 83 -19.87 9.17 1.45
CA ILE A 83 -20.15 10.33 0.58
C ILE A 83 -19.24 10.40 -0.66
N GLY A 84 -18.22 9.53 -0.75
CA GLY A 84 -17.32 9.50 -1.91
C GLY A 84 -16.47 8.22 -1.99
N GLY A 85 -15.85 8.02 -3.15
CA GLY A 85 -15.06 6.82 -3.46
C GLY A 85 -15.88 5.66 -4.06
N PRO A 86 -15.27 4.49 -4.33
CA PRO A 86 -13.92 4.12 -3.96
C PRO A 86 -12.92 4.72 -4.94
N LEU A 87 -11.78 5.20 -4.44
CA LEU A 87 -10.68 5.66 -5.28
C LEU A 87 -9.43 4.83 -4.98
N PHE A 88 -8.84 4.24 -6.02
CA PHE A 88 -7.66 3.38 -5.89
C PHE A 88 -6.39 4.14 -6.22
N TYR A 89 -5.40 4.05 -5.34
CA TYR A 89 -4.10 4.71 -5.50
C TYR A 89 -2.97 3.72 -5.23
N GLN A 90 -1.87 3.85 -5.99
CA GLN A 90 -0.72 2.96 -5.89
C GLN A 90 0.33 3.43 -4.87
N TYR A 91 0.37 4.72 -4.55
CA TYR A 91 1.40 5.36 -3.73
C TYR A 91 0.86 6.63 -3.04
N VAL A 92 1.71 7.27 -2.22
CA VAL A 92 1.46 8.54 -1.51
C VAL A 92 0.77 9.56 -2.41
N THR A 93 -0.31 10.18 -1.94
CA THR A 93 -1.10 11.12 -2.74
C THR A 93 -1.80 12.17 -1.87
N GLU A 94 -1.96 13.38 -2.41
CA GLU A 94 -2.75 14.46 -1.82
C GLU A 94 -4.09 14.54 -2.54
N LEU A 95 -5.18 14.56 -1.77
CA LEU A 95 -6.54 14.42 -2.28
C LEU A 95 -7.41 15.57 -1.78
N ILE A 96 -8.24 16.09 -2.68
CA ILE A 96 -9.20 17.15 -2.39
C ILE A 96 -10.60 16.60 -2.67
N PHE A 97 -11.49 16.71 -1.69
CA PHE A 97 -12.90 16.41 -1.84
C PHE A 97 -13.73 17.68 -1.74
N PHE A 98 -14.65 17.84 -2.70
CA PHE A 98 -15.58 18.95 -2.76
C PHE A 98 -16.87 18.54 -2.06
N LEU A 99 -17.14 19.15 -0.91
CA LEU A 99 -18.38 18.97 -0.19
C LEU A 99 -19.36 20.05 -0.63
N ASN A 100 -20.31 19.68 -1.49
CA ASN A 100 -21.29 20.63 -2.01
C ASN A 100 -22.26 21.06 -0.91
N SER A 101 -22.53 22.37 -0.81
CA SER A 101 -23.62 22.87 0.04
C SER A 101 -24.95 22.64 -0.68
N SER A 102 -25.70 21.62 -0.25
CA SER A 102 -27.07 21.35 -0.71
C SER A 102 -28.06 22.39 -0.21
#